data_AF-A0A485MI24-F1
#
_entry.id   AF-A0A485MI24-F1
#
_cell.length_a   1.000
_cell.length_b   1.000
_cell.length_c   1.000
_cell.angle_alpha   90.00
_cell.angle_beta   90.00
_cell.angle_gamma   90.00
#
_symmetry.space_group_name_H-M   'P 1'
#
loop_
_entity.id
_entity.type
_entity.pdbx_description
1 polymer ?
#
loop_
_entity_poly.entity_id
_entity_poly.type
_entity_poly.pdbx_seq_one_letter_code
_entity_poly.pdbx_strand_id
1 'polypeptide(L)'
;MTANRDGRECFINHMTQAIPFDDPRLESYQIVPPAPRSVEMRRDPVLGFGFVAGSEKPVVVRSVTPGGPSEGKLIPGDQIVMINDEPVSAARRERVIDLVRSCKESILLTVIQPYPSPKSAFISAAKKARLKSNPVKVRFSEEVIINGQVSETVKDNSLLFMPNVLKVYLENGQTKSFRFDCSTSIKDVILTLQEKLSIKGIEHFSLMLEQRTEGAGTKLLLLHEQETLTQVTQRPSSHKMRCLFRISFVPKDPIDLLRRDPVAFEYLYVQSCNDVVQERFGPELKYDIALRLAALQMYIATVTTKQTQKISLKYIEKEWGLETFLPSAVLQSMKEKNIKKALSHLVKANQNLVPPGKKLSALQAKVHYLKFLSDLRLYGGRVFKATLVQAEKRSEVTLLVGPRYGISHVINTKTNLVALLADFSHVNRIEMFTEEESLVRVELHVLDVKPITLLMESSDAMNLACLTAGYYRLLVDSRRSIFNMANKKNTGTQETVDTQ
;
A
#
# COMPACT_ATOMS: atom_id res chain seq x y z
N MET A 1 -44.81 -4.23 -1.96
CA MET A 1 -45.10 -2.84 -2.34
C MET A 1 -45.29 -2.04 -1.06
N THR A 2 -44.40 -1.10 -0.77
CA THR A 2 -44.48 -0.26 0.44
C THR A 2 -44.45 1.20 -0.01
N ALA A 3 -45.58 1.88 0.14
CA ALA A 3 -45.74 3.29 -0.18
C ALA A 3 -45.21 4.16 0.98
N ASN A 4 -44.49 5.24 0.65
CA ASN A 4 -44.13 6.28 1.61
C ASN A 4 -45.19 7.39 1.59
N ARG A 5 -45.23 8.20 2.66
CA ARG A 5 -46.33 9.13 3.01
C ARG A 5 -46.73 10.22 1.98
N ASP A 6 -46.03 10.32 0.85
CA ASP A 6 -46.31 11.29 -0.23
C ASP A 6 -46.75 10.63 -1.56
N GLY A 7 -47.16 9.37 -1.55
CA GLY A 7 -47.93 8.77 -2.67
C GLY A 7 -47.18 8.62 -4.00
N ARG A 8 -45.84 8.58 -4.02
CA ARG A 8 -45.07 8.28 -5.24
C ARG A 8 -44.47 6.87 -5.18
N GLU A 9 -44.64 6.14 -6.27
CA GLU A 9 -44.12 4.79 -6.45
C GLU A 9 -42.61 4.83 -6.71
N CYS A 10 -41.82 4.17 -5.86
CA CYS A 10 -40.39 3.98 -6.06
C CYS A 10 -40.14 2.60 -6.70
N PHE A 11 -39.63 2.58 -7.93
CA PHE A 11 -39.17 1.34 -8.56
C PHE A 11 -37.74 1.02 -8.11
N ILE A 12 -37.57 -0.11 -7.42
CA ILE A 12 -36.26 -0.70 -7.13
C ILE A 12 -35.94 -1.64 -8.31
N ASN A 13 -34.86 -1.36 -9.05
CA ASN A 13 -34.41 -2.27 -10.10
C ASN A 13 -33.66 -3.45 -9.48
N HIS A 14 -34.30 -4.62 -9.40
CA HIS A 14 -33.84 -5.78 -8.63
C HIS A 14 -32.60 -6.49 -9.21
N MET A 15 -32.07 -6.04 -10.34
CA MET A 15 -30.91 -6.68 -11.00
C MET A 15 -29.57 -5.99 -10.78
N THR A 16 -29.52 -4.74 -10.32
CA THR A 16 -28.25 -3.97 -10.21
C THR A 16 -27.94 -3.44 -8.81
N GLN A 17 -28.89 -3.44 -7.87
CA GLN A 17 -28.74 -2.76 -6.56
C GLN A 17 -28.07 -1.37 -6.66
N ALA A 18 -28.25 -0.68 -7.78
CA ALA A 18 -27.75 0.67 -7.98
C ALA A 18 -28.85 1.63 -7.52
N ILE A 19 -28.53 2.51 -6.59
CA ILE A 19 -29.34 3.69 -6.31
C ILE A 19 -28.96 4.71 -7.39
N PRO A 20 -29.89 5.15 -8.26
CA PRO A 20 -29.65 6.27 -9.16
C PRO A 20 -29.29 7.51 -8.33
N PHE A 21 -28.28 8.26 -8.75
CA PHE A 21 -27.76 9.42 -8.02
C PHE A 21 -28.69 10.63 -7.95
N ASP A 22 -29.88 10.54 -8.53
CA ASP A 22 -30.85 11.62 -8.47
C ASP A 22 -31.65 11.50 -7.18
N ASP A 23 -31.20 12.19 -6.14
CA ASP A 23 -32.08 12.60 -5.06
C ASP A 23 -33.06 13.63 -5.67
N PRO A 24 -34.36 13.32 -5.81
CA PRO A 24 -35.33 14.23 -6.40
C PRO A 24 -35.58 15.49 -5.54
N ARG A 25 -34.87 15.64 -4.41
CA ARG A 25 -34.88 16.84 -3.56
C ARG A 25 -33.75 17.82 -3.89
N LEU A 26 -32.87 17.51 -4.85
CA LEU A 26 -31.69 18.33 -5.19
C LEU A 26 -31.85 19.21 -6.45
N GLU A 27 -33.00 19.17 -7.13
CA GLU A 27 -33.27 19.95 -8.36
C GLU A 27 -33.41 21.48 -8.20
N SER A 28 -32.98 22.09 -7.08
CA SER A 28 -33.10 23.55 -6.89
C SER A 28 -31.84 24.30 -6.49
N TYR A 29 -30.66 23.68 -6.49
CA TYR A 29 -29.40 24.44 -6.38
C TYR A 29 -28.57 24.28 -7.65
N GLN A 30 -28.67 25.27 -8.53
CA GLN A 30 -27.66 25.50 -9.57
C GLN A 30 -26.29 25.66 -8.88
N ILE A 31 -25.44 24.63 -8.96
CA ILE A 31 -24.06 24.68 -8.46
C ILE A 31 -23.26 25.53 -9.44
N VAL A 32 -23.10 26.81 -9.13
CA VAL A 32 -22.22 27.72 -9.86
C VAL A 32 -20.76 27.34 -9.54
N PRO A 33 -19.88 27.10 -10.53
CA PRO A 33 -18.46 26.85 -10.27
C PRO A 33 -17.84 28.02 -9.47
N PRO A 34 -16.89 27.77 -8.55
CA PRO A 34 -16.35 28.82 -7.70
C PRO A 34 -15.60 29.87 -8.54
N ALA A 35 -16.26 31.00 -8.79
CA ALA A 35 -15.69 32.12 -9.51
C ALA A 35 -14.57 32.77 -8.66
N PRO A 36 -13.46 33.22 -9.29
CA PRO A 36 -12.46 34.02 -8.60
C PRO A 36 -13.08 35.26 -7.96
N ARG A 37 -12.73 35.53 -6.70
CA ARG A 37 -13.18 36.72 -5.98
C ARG A 37 -12.01 37.63 -5.67
N SER A 38 -12.19 38.93 -5.92
CA SER A 38 -11.22 39.96 -5.57
C SER A 38 -11.51 40.51 -4.18
N VAL A 39 -10.48 40.59 -3.36
CA VAL A 39 -10.56 40.99 -1.96
C VAL A 39 -9.53 42.10 -1.73
N GLU A 40 -10.04 43.31 -1.49
CA GLU A 40 -9.22 44.44 -1.07
C GLU A 40 -9.25 44.60 0.45
N MET A 41 -8.08 44.77 1.04
CA MET A 41 -7.93 45.04 2.47
C MET A 41 -6.83 46.06 2.74
N ARG A 42 -7.06 46.89 3.76
CA ARG A 42 -6.09 47.86 4.26
C ARG A 42 -5.29 47.25 5.40
N ARG A 43 -4.02 47.63 5.50
CA ARG A 43 -3.10 47.12 6.51
C ARG A 43 -3.45 47.73 7.86
N ASP A 44 -3.70 46.86 8.84
CA ASP A 44 -3.83 47.26 10.23
C ASP A 44 -2.44 47.54 10.85
N PRO A 45 -2.27 48.59 11.67
CA PRO A 45 -0.99 48.91 12.30
C PRO A 45 -0.42 47.80 13.19
N VAL A 46 -1.28 46.96 13.78
CA VAL A 46 -0.90 45.90 14.73
C VAL A 46 -1.01 44.51 14.11
N LEU A 47 -2.09 44.24 13.37
CA LEU A 47 -2.41 42.91 12.84
C LEU A 47 -2.01 42.71 11.37
N GLY A 48 -1.45 43.75 10.72
CA GLY A 48 -1.11 43.71 9.30
C GLY A 48 -2.36 43.46 8.45
N PHE A 49 -2.27 42.56 7.48
CA PHE A 49 -3.45 42.16 6.69
C PHE A 49 -4.33 41.09 7.38
N GLY A 50 -3.93 40.62 8.56
CA GLY A 50 -4.76 39.76 9.41
C GLY A 50 -5.01 38.34 8.89
N PHE A 51 -4.18 37.78 8.01
CA PHE A 51 -4.27 36.38 7.57
C PHE A 51 -2.91 35.68 7.56
N VAL A 52 -2.91 34.35 7.60
CA VAL A 52 -1.71 33.53 7.46
C VAL A 52 -1.83 32.67 6.22
N ALA A 53 -0.92 32.82 5.27
CA ALA A 53 -0.81 31.98 4.08
C ALA A 53 0.25 30.88 4.27
N GLY A 54 0.04 29.68 3.71
CA GLY A 54 1.03 28.61 3.81
C GLY A 54 0.75 27.36 2.97
N SER A 55 1.70 27.02 2.11
CA SER A 55 1.87 25.79 1.30
C SER A 55 2.99 26.11 0.30
N GLU A 56 3.64 25.11 -0.31
CA GLU A 56 4.74 25.40 -1.26
C GLU A 56 4.21 25.91 -2.61
N LYS A 57 3.21 25.24 -3.19
CA LYS A 57 2.51 25.60 -4.43
C LYS A 57 1.26 24.73 -4.60
N PRO A 58 0.04 25.26 -4.78
CA PRO A 58 -0.35 26.68 -4.71
C PRO A 58 -0.34 27.21 -3.27
N VAL A 59 -0.22 28.53 -3.07
CA VAL A 59 -0.28 29.15 -1.73
C VAL A 59 -1.73 29.32 -1.27
N VAL A 60 -2.04 28.82 -0.07
CA VAL A 60 -3.41 28.86 0.49
C VAL A 60 -3.50 29.62 1.80
N VAL A 61 -4.65 30.25 2.06
CA VAL A 61 -4.98 30.86 3.36
C VAL A 61 -5.19 29.76 4.39
N ARG A 62 -4.38 29.75 5.46
CA ARG A 62 -4.45 28.77 6.56
C ARG A 62 -5.37 29.19 7.68
N SER A 63 -5.36 30.47 8.00
CA SER A 63 -6.16 31.06 9.07
C SER A 63 -6.36 32.55 8.81
N VAL A 64 -7.46 33.06 9.33
CA VAL A 64 -7.80 34.48 9.39
C VAL A 64 -7.80 34.90 10.85
N THR A 65 -7.18 36.04 11.14
CA THR A 65 -7.07 36.59 12.49
C THR A 65 -8.41 37.22 12.89
N PRO A 66 -9.05 36.79 13.99
CA PRO A 66 -10.27 37.42 14.49
C PRO A 66 -10.04 38.90 14.82
N GLY A 67 -10.98 39.76 14.43
CA GLY A 67 -10.88 41.22 14.53
C GLY A 67 -9.94 41.88 13.52
N GLY A 68 -9.32 41.13 12.61
CA GLY A 68 -8.35 41.64 11.63
C GLY A 68 -8.96 42.05 10.28
N PRO A 69 -8.22 42.77 9.41
CA PRO A 69 -8.73 43.29 8.13
C PRO A 69 -9.22 42.25 7.11
N SER A 70 -8.85 40.97 7.29
CA SER A 70 -9.29 39.87 6.43
C SER A 70 -10.48 39.08 6.98
N GLU A 71 -10.95 39.39 8.20
CA GLU A 71 -12.15 38.79 8.77
C GLU A 71 -13.38 39.12 7.92
N GLY A 72 -14.21 38.11 7.67
CA GLY A 72 -15.36 38.20 6.76
C GLY A 72 -15.01 38.31 5.26
N LYS A 73 -13.73 38.54 4.92
CA LYS A 73 -13.27 38.72 3.53
C LYS A 73 -12.56 37.48 2.97
N LEU A 74 -11.68 36.86 3.75
CA LEU A 74 -11.00 35.61 3.40
C LEU A 74 -11.57 34.42 4.16
N ILE A 75 -11.44 33.23 3.59
CA ILE A 75 -11.84 31.97 4.20
C ILE A 75 -10.62 31.03 4.25
N PRO A 76 -10.35 30.34 5.38
CA PRO A 76 -9.35 29.29 5.42
C PRO A 76 -9.58 28.23 4.34
N GLY A 77 -8.59 28.01 3.48
CA GLY A 77 -8.66 27.15 2.31
C GLY A 77 -8.64 27.91 0.98
N ASP A 78 -8.87 29.23 0.98
CA ASP A 78 -8.75 30.07 -0.21
C ASP A 78 -7.37 29.93 -0.86
N GLN A 79 -7.33 29.65 -2.16
CA GLN A 79 -6.10 29.66 -2.97
C GLN A 79 -5.85 31.07 -3.48
N ILE A 80 -4.66 31.62 -3.21
CA ILE A 80 -4.26 32.93 -3.71
C ILE A 80 -3.75 32.76 -5.14
N VAL A 81 -4.44 33.37 -6.10
CA VAL A 81 -4.09 33.26 -7.52
C VAL A 81 -3.44 34.52 -8.05
N MET A 82 -3.77 35.70 -7.51
CA MET A 82 -3.14 36.98 -7.86
C MET A 82 -2.97 37.91 -6.65
N ILE A 83 -1.94 38.74 -6.67
CA ILE A 83 -1.66 39.80 -5.68
C ILE A 83 -1.33 41.09 -6.44
N ASN A 84 -2.16 42.14 -6.30
CA ASN A 84 -2.00 43.42 -7.00
C ASN A 84 -1.66 43.24 -8.50
N ASP A 85 -2.48 42.45 -9.19
CA ASP A 85 -2.35 42.11 -10.62
C ASP A 85 -1.13 41.23 -11.00
N GLU A 86 -0.32 40.77 -10.03
CA GLU A 86 0.73 39.78 -10.28
C GLU A 86 0.20 38.34 -10.09
N PRO A 87 0.28 37.46 -11.10
CA PRO A 87 -0.15 36.07 -10.99
C PRO A 87 0.81 35.24 -10.13
N VAL A 88 0.27 34.63 -9.08
CA VAL A 88 1.04 33.83 -8.10
C VAL A 88 0.64 32.37 -8.03
N SER A 89 -0.28 31.90 -8.88
CA SER A 89 -0.75 30.51 -8.93
C SER A 89 0.38 29.49 -9.10
N ALA A 90 1.42 29.85 -9.86
CA ALA A 90 2.59 29.03 -10.12
C ALA A 90 3.86 29.46 -9.34
N ALA A 91 3.79 30.55 -8.58
CA ALA A 91 4.91 31.11 -7.84
C ALA A 91 5.24 30.30 -6.58
N ARG A 92 6.51 30.31 -6.17
CA ARG A 92 6.93 29.69 -4.90
C ARG A 92 6.48 30.56 -3.72
N ARG A 93 6.32 29.92 -2.56
CA ARG A 93 5.91 30.57 -1.31
C ARG A 93 6.70 31.83 -0.98
N GLU A 94 8.02 31.84 -1.21
CA GLU A 94 8.89 32.96 -0.88
C GLU A 94 8.49 34.22 -1.67
N ARG A 95 8.22 34.07 -2.98
CA ARG A 95 7.79 35.17 -3.84
C ARG A 95 6.46 35.76 -3.38
N VAL A 96 5.52 34.92 -2.98
CA VAL A 96 4.21 35.37 -2.45
C VAL A 96 4.39 36.15 -1.14
N ILE A 97 5.28 35.70 -0.26
CA ILE A 97 5.59 36.43 0.98
C ILE A 97 6.18 37.80 0.67
N ASP A 98 7.10 37.89 -0.29
CA ASP A 98 7.73 39.15 -0.65
C ASP A 98 6.72 40.15 -1.23
N LEU A 99 5.78 39.68 -2.06
CA LEU A 99 4.70 40.50 -2.62
C LEU A 99 3.73 41.02 -1.57
N VAL A 100 3.36 40.18 -0.60
CA VAL A 100 2.50 40.62 0.51
C VAL A 100 3.26 41.64 1.38
N ARG A 101 4.56 41.45 1.62
CA ARG A 101 5.38 42.38 2.42
C ARG A 101 5.63 43.71 1.74
N SER A 102 5.72 43.75 0.40
CA SER A 102 5.87 45.00 -0.34
C SER A 102 4.62 45.90 -0.28
N CYS A 103 3.46 45.34 0.07
CA CYS A 103 2.22 46.09 0.26
C CYS A 103 2.25 46.85 1.60
N LYS A 104 2.38 48.19 1.55
CA LYS A 104 2.47 49.03 2.74
C LYS A 104 1.11 49.44 3.31
N GLU A 105 0.15 49.78 2.46
CA GLU A 105 -1.13 50.37 2.89
C GLU A 105 -2.35 49.51 2.55
N SER A 106 -2.40 48.96 1.34
CA SER A 106 -3.47 48.07 0.89
C SER A 106 -2.93 46.90 0.06
N ILE A 107 -3.73 45.85 -0.03
CA ILE A 107 -3.48 44.68 -0.87
C ILE A 107 -4.78 44.24 -1.53
N LEU A 108 -4.70 43.93 -2.83
CA LEU A 108 -5.75 43.33 -3.63
C LEU A 108 -5.38 41.87 -3.90
N LEU A 109 -6.15 40.95 -3.35
CA LEU A 109 -5.98 39.51 -3.57
C LEU A 109 -7.08 39.00 -4.47
N THR A 110 -6.74 38.24 -5.51
CA THR A 110 -7.71 37.39 -6.17
C THR A 110 -7.56 35.98 -5.61
N VAL A 111 -8.66 35.44 -5.07
CA VAL A 111 -8.69 34.12 -4.46
C VAL A 111 -9.76 33.24 -5.08
N ILE A 112 -9.53 31.93 -5.08
CA ILE A 112 -10.51 30.92 -5.48
C ILE A 112 -10.71 29.98 -4.30
N GLN A 113 -11.97 29.72 -3.95
CA GLN A 113 -12.31 28.73 -2.95
C GLN A 113 -12.33 27.34 -3.62
N PRO A 114 -11.37 26.44 -3.34
CA PRO A 114 -11.42 25.09 -3.89
C PRO A 114 -12.68 24.39 -3.36
N TYR A 115 -13.28 23.52 -4.18
CA TYR A 115 -14.47 22.75 -3.81
C TYR A 115 -14.37 22.23 -2.37
N PRO A 116 -15.45 22.28 -1.57
CA PRO A 116 -15.43 21.73 -0.23
C PRO A 116 -15.21 20.22 -0.30
N SER A 117 -13.94 19.81 -0.27
CA SER A 117 -13.55 18.44 0.03
C SER A 117 -14.05 18.15 1.44
N PRO A 118 -14.67 16.98 1.71
CA PRO A 118 -15.13 16.62 3.04
C PRO A 118 -14.04 16.86 4.08
N LYS A 119 -14.34 17.69 5.10
CA LYS A 119 -13.41 18.10 6.16
C LYS A 119 -12.80 16.89 6.87
N SER A 120 -11.57 16.49 6.53
CA SER A 120 -10.57 15.92 7.46
C SER A 120 -9.27 15.50 6.74
N ALA A 121 -8.18 16.27 6.87
CA ALA A 121 -6.81 15.74 6.70
C ALA A 121 -5.64 16.65 7.16
N PHE A 122 -5.85 17.90 7.58
CA PHE A 122 -4.72 18.72 8.03
C PHE A 122 -4.39 18.45 9.51
N ILE A 123 -3.47 17.52 9.76
CA ILE A 123 -2.85 17.33 11.07
C ILE A 123 -1.88 18.50 11.32
N SER A 124 -2.11 19.28 12.38
CA SER A 124 -1.23 20.40 12.76
C SER A 124 0.18 19.90 13.11
N ALA A 125 1.19 20.76 12.95
CA ALA A 125 2.58 20.44 13.28
C ALA A 125 2.75 19.95 14.73
N ALA A 126 1.97 20.51 15.67
CA ALA A 126 1.93 20.08 17.07
C ALA A 126 1.36 18.66 17.24
N LYS A 127 0.31 18.29 16.48
CA LYS A 127 -0.27 16.95 16.49
C LYS A 127 0.64 15.93 15.79
N LYS A 128 1.37 16.35 14.74
CA LYS A 128 2.42 15.55 14.07
C LYS A 128 3.61 15.27 15.00
N ALA A 129 4.00 16.24 15.85
CA ALA A 129 5.06 16.06 16.85
C ALA A 129 4.63 15.09 17.98
N ARG A 130 3.40 15.22 18.51
CA ARG A 130 2.86 14.29 19.53
C ARG A 130 2.74 12.85 19.03
N LEU A 131 2.32 12.66 17.77
CA LEU A 131 2.22 11.32 17.16
C LEU A 131 3.58 10.67 16.89
N LYS A 132 4.66 11.45 16.76
CA LYS A 132 6.03 10.93 16.63
C LYS A 132 6.64 10.47 17.95
N SER A 133 6.35 11.17 19.05
CA SER A 133 6.93 10.87 20.38
C SER A 133 6.16 9.78 21.14
N ASN A 134 4.87 9.60 20.82
CA ASN A 134 4.05 8.54 21.41
C ASN A 134 3.00 8.11 20.36
N PRO A 135 3.29 7.10 19.52
CA PRO A 135 2.31 6.63 18.56
C PRO A 135 1.16 6.01 19.34
N VAL A 136 0.02 6.71 19.36
CA VAL A 136 -1.21 6.15 19.91
C VAL A 136 -1.47 4.85 19.15
N LYS A 137 -1.47 3.71 19.85
CA LYS A 137 -2.06 2.46 19.33
C LYS A 137 -3.55 2.69 19.19
N VAL A 138 -3.95 3.39 18.12
CA VAL A 138 -5.36 3.54 17.78
C VAL A 138 -5.78 2.21 17.16
N ARG A 139 -6.39 1.36 17.98
CA ARG A 139 -7.15 0.20 17.51
C ARG A 139 -8.45 0.72 16.89
N PHE A 140 -8.42 1.07 15.61
CA PHE A 140 -9.63 1.43 14.84
C PHE A 140 -10.54 0.22 14.55
N SER A 141 -10.26 -0.94 15.14
CA SER A 141 -11.04 -2.17 14.97
C SER A 141 -12.01 -2.43 16.12
N GLU A 142 -12.17 -1.50 17.06
CA GLU A 142 -13.20 -1.61 18.11
C GLU A 142 -14.42 -0.79 17.68
N GLU A 143 -15.57 -1.45 17.63
CA GLU A 143 -16.83 -0.95 17.08
C GLU A 143 -17.35 0.24 17.89
N VAL A 144 -17.79 1.30 17.20
CA VAL A 144 -18.56 2.37 17.83
C VAL A 144 -20.04 2.00 17.72
N ILE A 145 -20.62 1.59 18.85
CA ILE A 145 -22.05 1.32 18.96
C ILE A 145 -22.80 2.66 18.93
N ILE A 146 -23.60 2.91 17.89
CA ILE A 146 -24.53 4.03 17.85
C ILE A 146 -25.94 3.44 17.79
N ASN A 147 -26.73 3.66 18.84
CA ASN A 147 -28.17 3.35 18.92
C ASN A 147 -28.59 1.89 18.61
N GLY A 148 -27.78 0.89 18.98
CA GLY A 148 -28.26 -0.49 19.14
C GLY A 148 -28.72 -1.24 17.88
N GLN A 149 -28.65 -0.64 16.68
CA GLN A 149 -28.95 -1.32 15.43
C GLN A 149 -27.81 -1.14 14.44
N VAL A 150 -27.18 -2.25 14.08
CA VAL A 150 -26.11 -2.31 13.08
C VAL A 150 -26.67 -3.06 11.87
N SER A 151 -26.65 -2.42 10.70
CA SER A 151 -27.03 -3.03 9.42
C SER A 151 -26.21 -4.31 9.17
N GLU A 152 -26.89 -5.45 9.02
CA GLU A 152 -26.28 -6.79 8.94
C GLU A 152 -25.41 -7.02 7.71
N THR A 153 -25.58 -6.27 6.63
CA THR A 153 -24.88 -6.53 5.35
C THR A 153 -23.45 -5.98 5.29
N VAL A 154 -23.08 -5.04 6.17
CA VAL A 154 -21.72 -4.43 6.21
C VAL A 154 -20.89 -4.95 7.39
N LYS A 155 -21.49 -5.68 8.33
CA LYS A 155 -20.87 -6.17 9.57
C LYS A 155 -19.62 -7.05 9.38
N ASP A 156 -19.55 -7.82 8.29
CA ASP A 156 -18.49 -8.82 8.09
C ASP A 156 -17.58 -8.54 6.88
N ASN A 157 -17.63 -7.34 6.31
CA ASN A 157 -16.80 -7.03 5.14
C ASN A 157 -15.38 -6.58 5.56
N SER A 158 -14.42 -7.49 5.40
CA SER A 158 -13.00 -7.24 5.67
C SER A 158 -12.30 -6.39 4.60
N LEU A 159 -12.90 -6.28 3.41
CA LEU A 159 -12.35 -5.57 2.26
C LEU A 159 -12.84 -4.12 2.17
N LEU A 160 -14.11 -3.89 2.50
CA LEU A 160 -14.77 -2.60 2.38
C LEU A 160 -15.13 -2.03 3.75
N PHE A 161 -14.93 -0.73 3.94
CA PHE A 161 -15.43 -0.03 5.12
C PHE A 161 -16.94 0.24 5.03
N MET A 162 -17.40 0.55 3.81
CA MET A 162 -18.80 0.74 3.41
C MET A 162 -18.87 0.58 1.88
N PRO A 163 -20.07 0.54 1.26
CA PRO A 163 -20.18 0.47 -0.19
C PRO A 163 -19.30 1.52 -0.87
N ASN A 164 -18.55 1.10 -1.90
CA ASN A 164 -17.64 1.95 -2.66
C ASN A 164 -16.51 2.59 -1.85
N VAL A 165 -16.17 2.08 -0.66
CA VAL A 165 -15.04 2.54 0.15
C VAL A 165 -14.13 1.37 0.51
N LEU A 166 -13.05 1.22 -0.25
CA LEU A 166 -12.02 0.20 -0.03
C LEU A 166 -11.25 0.47 1.27
N LYS A 167 -11.00 -0.57 2.04
CA LYS A 167 -10.15 -0.57 3.23
C LYS A 167 -8.80 -1.21 2.92
N VAL A 168 -7.73 -0.40 2.96
CA VAL A 168 -6.35 -0.85 2.73
C VAL A 168 -5.61 -0.88 4.06
N TYR A 169 -5.01 -2.02 4.38
CA TYR A 169 -4.20 -2.24 5.56
C TYR A 169 -2.72 -2.01 5.24
N LEU A 170 -2.04 -1.24 6.08
CA LEU A 170 -0.61 -1.02 6.04
C LEU A 170 0.10 -1.96 7.02
N GLU A 171 1.39 -2.22 6.78
CA GLU A 171 2.19 -3.14 7.59
C GLU A 171 2.43 -2.68 9.03
N ASN A 172 2.27 -1.39 9.31
CA ASN A 172 2.32 -0.84 10.66
C ASN A 172 0.99 -1.00 11.44
N GLY A 173 0.00 -1.70 10.87
CA GLY A 173 -1.32 -1.92 11.46
C GLY A 173 -2.33 -0.79 11.23
N GLN A 174 -1.93 0.31 10.58
CA GLN A 174 -2.86 1.38 10.21
C GLN A 174 -3.74 0.96 9.03
N THR A 175 -4.91 1.57 8.92
CA THR A 175 -5.79 1.42 7.76
C THR A 175 -5.99 2.75 7.07
N LYS A 176 -6.19 2.71 5.75
CA LYS A 176 -6.56 3.87 4.93
C LYS A 176 -7.77 3.49 4.08
N SER A 177 -8.72 4.42 3.97
CA SER A 177 -9.92 4.26 3.17
C SER A 177 -9.81 4.99 1.84
N PHE A 178 -10.38 4.40 0.78
CA PHE A 178 -10.40 4.95 -0.57
C PHE A 178 -11.79 4.80 -1.16
N ARG A 179 -12.43 5.94 -1.48
CA ARG A 179 -13.67 5.91 -2.24
C ARG A 179 -13.35 5.56 -3.70
N PHE A 180 -14.20 4.76 -4.33
CA PHE A 180 -14.00 4.32 -5.71
C PHE A 180 -15.31 4.20 -6.50
N ASP A 181 -15.19 4.35 -7.81
CA ASP A 181 -16.24 4.09 -8.79
C ASP A 181 -15.84 2.93 -9.72
N CYS A 182 -16.60 2.72 -10.81
CA CYS A 182 -16.34 1.64 -11.77
C CYS A 182 -15.08 1.82 -12.62
N SER A 183 -14.47 3.00 -12.62
CA SER A 183 -13.26 3.32 -13.39
C SER A 183 -11.98 3.31 -12.54
N THR A 184 -12.12 3.39 -11.22
CA THR A 184 -10.97 3.48 -10.30
C THR A 184 -10.13 2.20 -10.36
N SER A 185 -8.87 2.35 -10.76
CA SER A 185 -7.91 1.25 -10.88
C SER A 185 -7.11 1.02 -9.59
N ILE A 186 -6.50 -0.16 -9.49
CA ILE A 186 -5.52 -0.47 -8.45
C ILE A 186 -4.35 0.52 -8.49
N LYS A 187 -3.91 0.93 -9.69
CA LYS A 187 -2.86 1.93 -9.87
C LYS A 187 -3.21 3.26 -9.19
N ASP A 188 -4.45 3.73 -9.30
CA ASP A 188 -4.88 5.01 -8.70
C ASP A 188 -4.75 4.99 -7.18
N VAL A 189 -5.09 3.86 -6.55
CA VAL A 189 -4.94 3.66 -5.10
C VAL A 189 -3.46 3.63 -4.71
N ILE A 190 -2.62 2.92 -5.47
CA ILE A 190 -1.17 2.83 -5.23
C ILE A 190 -0.52 4.21 -5.34
N LEU A 191 -0.86 5.00 -6.36
CA LEU A 191 -0.32 6.36 -6.53
C LEU A 191 -0.80 7.31 -5.42
N THR A 192 -2.06 7.18 -4.98
CA THR A 192 -2.56 7.94 -3.83
C THR A 192 -1.82 7.55 -2.54
N LEU A 193 -1.48 6.27 -2.36
CA LEU A 193 -0.66 5.80 -1.24
C LEU A 193 0.78 6.30 -1.32
N GLN A 194 1.36 6.34 -2.52
CA GLN A 194 2.70 6.88 -2.77
C GLN A 194 2.81 8.31 -2.24
N GLU A 195 1.87 9.18 -2.62
CA GLU A 195 1.84 10.58 -2.18
C GLU A 195 1.64 10.67 -0.65
N LYS A 196 0.61 9.99 -0.12
CA LYS A 196 0.25 10.02 1.31
C LYS A 196 1.35 9.49 2.23
N LEU A 197 2.16 8.55 1.74
CA LEU A 197 3.25 7.93 2.51
C LEU A 197 4.62 8.52 2.15
N SER A 198 4.69 9.41 1.16
CA SER A 198 5.94 10.01 0.67
C SER A 198 6.97 8.97 0.21
N ILE A 199 6.49 7.93 -0.48
CA ILE A 199 7.31 6.86 -1.04
C ILE A 199 7.91 7.32 -2.37
N LYS A 200 9.21 7.14 -2.54
CA LYS A 200 9.93 7.37 -3.79
C LYS A 200 10.00 6.11 -4.63
N GLY A 201 10.29 4.97 -4.01
CA GLY A 201 10.44 3.66 -4.66
C GLY A 201 9.11 2.93 -4.82
N ILE A 202 8.11 3.55 -5.46
CA ILE A 202 6.77 2.96 -5.59
C ILE A 202 6.76 1.69 -6.44
N GLU A 203 7.75 1.53 -7.32
CA GLU A 203 7.96 0.36 -8.17
C GLU A 203 8.12 -0.95 -7.39
N HIS A 204 8.43 -0.88 -6.09
CA HIS A 204 8.55 -2.02 -5.19
C HIS A 204 7.20 -2.51 -4.63
N PHE A 205 6.16 -1.68 -4.70
CA PHE A 205 4.90 -1.89 -3.98
C PHE A 205 3.80 -2.47 -4.87
N SER A 206 2.83 -3.12 -4.22
CA SER A 206 1.59 -3.57 -4.84
C SER A 206 0.45 -3.59 -3.82
N LEU A 207 -0.78 -3.66 -4.32
CA LEU A 207 -1.91 -4.11 -3.52
C LEU A 207 -2.07 -5.63 -3.69
N MET A 208 -2.47 -6.29 -2.61
CA MET A 208 -2.79 -7.71 -2.62
C MET A 208 -3.99 -8.01 -1.73
N LEU A 209 -4.77 -9.03 -2.08
CA LEU A 209 -5.79 -9.58 -1.21
C LEU A 209 -5.18 -10.68 -0.35
N GLU A 210 -5.43 -10.62 0.95
CA GLU A 210 -5.13 -11.70 1.87
C GLU A 210 -6.39 -12.54 2.08
N GLN A 211 -6.32 -13.78 1.64
CA GLN A 211 -7.36 -14.79 1.79
C GLN A 211 -6.95 -15.76 2.92
N ARG A 212 -7.85 -15.99 3.87
CA ARG A 212 -7.67 -17.05 4.88
C ARG A 212 -8.06 -18.39 4.26
N THR A 213 -7.20 -19.40 4.40
CA THR A 213 -7.50 -20.78 3.99
C THR A 213 -7.91 -21.61 5.20
N GLU A 214 -8.62 -22.72 4.99
CA GLU A 214 -9.22 -23.55 6.05
C GLU A 214 -8.20 -24.33 6.92
N GLY A 215 -6.89 -24.02 6.83
CA GLY A 215 -5.81 -24.65 7.59
C GLY A 215 -4.77 -23.64 8.07
N ALA A 216 -5.20 -22.72 8.96
CA ALA A 216 -4.41 -21.67 9.66
C ALA A 216 -3.55 -20.70 8.80
N GLY A 217 -3.42 -20.94 7.49
CA GLY A 217 -2.61 -20.15 6.58
C GLY A 217 -3.36 -18.98 5.94
N THR A 218 -2.58 -18.03 5.41
CA THR A 218 -3.10 -16.96 4.53
C THR A 218 -2.45 -17.06 3.15
N LYS A 219 -3.26 -17.01 2.09
CA LYS A 219 -2.80 -16.86 0.71
C LYS A 219 -2.83 -15.38 0.34
N LEU A 220 -1.74 -14.90 -0.26
CA LEU A 220 -1.62 -13.53 -0.74
C LEU A 220 -1.82 -13.51 -2.26
N LEU A 221 -2.79 -12.74 -2.73
CA LEU A 221 -3.20 -12.63 -4.13
C LEU A 221 -2.83 -11.23 -4.64
N LEU A 222 -1.81 -11.13 -5.47
CA LEU A 222 -1.42 -9.88 -6.11
C LEU A 222 -2.54 -9.35 -7.01
N LEU A 223 -2.74 -8.04 -6.95
CA LEU A 223 -3.67 -7.32 -7.81
C LEU A 223 -2.88 -6.58 -8.88
N HIS A 224 -3.26 -6.76 -10.14
CA HIS A 224 -2.61 -6.08 -11.25
C HIS A 224 -3.02 -4.61 -11.28
N GLU A 225 -2.11 -3.72 -11.67
CA GLU A 225 -2.34 -2.26 -11.65
C GLU A 225 -3.51 -1.81 -12.53
N GLN A 226 -3.79 -2.55 -13.61
CA GLN A 226 -4.90 -2.29 -14.54
C GLN A 226 -6.25 -2.85 -14.07
N GLU A 227 -6.29 -3.63 -12.98
CA GLU A 227 -7.57 -4.09 -12.43
C GLU A 227 -8.35 -2.93 -11.84
N THR A 228 -9.65 -2.92 -12.08
CA THR A 228 -10.58 -1.98 -11.43
C THR A 228 -10.99 -2.48 -10.06
N LEU A 229 -11.26 -1.57 -9.12
CA LEU A 229 -11.72 -1.96 -7.79
C LEU A 229 -13.07 -2.69 -7.81
N THR A 230 -13.95 -2.37 -8.77
CA THR A 230 -15.20 -3.11 -8.98
C THR A 230 -14.94 -4.57 -9.33
N GLN A 231 -14.04 -4.85 -10.28
CA GLN A 231 -13.63 -6.24 -10.60
C GLN A 231 -13.08 -6.96 -9.37
N VAL A 232 -12.23 -6.29 -8.57
CA VAL A 232 -11.64 -6.86 -7.36
C VAL A 232 -12.71 -7.20 -6.31
N THR A 233 -13.69 -6.31 -6.10
CA THR A 233 -14.78 -6.53 -5.14
C THR A 233 -15.78 -7.60 -5.58
N GLN A 234 -15.86 -7.90 -6.88
CA GLN A 234 -16.73 -8.96 -7.41
C GLN A 234 -16.08 -10.34 -7.36
N ARG A 235 -14.80 -10.45 -6.97
CA ARG A 235 -14.14 -11.75 -6.82
C ARG A 235 -14.84 -12.64 -5.77
N PRO A 236 -14.81 -13.98 -5.94
CA PRO A 236 -15.39 -14.90 -4.98
C PRO A 236 -14.88 -14.65 -3.56
N SER A 237 -15.79 -14.53 -2.60
CA SER A 237 -15.48 -14.31 -1.18
C SER A 237 -14.61 -13.08 -0.89
N SER A 238 -14.58 -12.07 -1.78
CA SER A 238 -13.81 -10.83 -1.60
C SER A 238 -14.11 -10.14 -0.26
N HIS A 239 -15.37 -10.19 0.19
CA HIS A 239 -15.82 -9.63 1.47
C HIS A 239 -15.11 -10.24 2.70
N LYS A 240 -14.56 -11.45 2.60
CA LYS A 240 -13.78 -12.09 3.68
C LYS A 240 -12.27 -11.84 3.59
N MET A 241 -11.82 -11.14 2.54
CA MET A 241 -10.41 -10.88 2.29
C MET A 241 -10.00 -9.48 2.78
N ARG A 242 -8.72 -9.31 3.10
CA ARG A 242 -8.15 -7.98 3.45
C ARG A 242 -7.32 -7.45 2.30
N CYS A 243 -7.45 -6.17 1.95
CA CYS A 243 -6.53 -5.54 0.99
C CYS A 243 -5.30 -5.01 1.72
N LEU A 244 -4.12 -5.52 1.40
CA LEU A 244 -2.85 -5.13 1.99
C LEU A 244 -2.03 -4.29 0.99
N PHE A 245 -1.41 -3.21 1.45
CA PHE A 245 -0.38 -2.49 0.70
C PHE A 245 1.00 -2.98 1.12
N ARG A 246 1.74 -3.57 0.19
CA ARG A 246 2.95 -4.33 0.52
C ARG A 246 4.04 -4.17 -0.51
N ILE A 247 5.30 -4.25 -0.06
CA ILE A 247 6.44 -4.45 -0.95
C ILE A 247 6.37 -5.89 -1.47
N SER A 248 6.22 -6.03 -2.79
CA SER A 248 6.09 -7.32 -3.47
C SER A 248 7.32 -7.65 -4.30
N PHE A 249 8.04 -6.62 -4.75
CA PHE A 249 9.24 -6.75 -5.57
C PHE A 249 10.43 -6.23 -4.76
N VAL A 250 11.10 -7.12 -4.03
CA VAL A 250 12.20 -6.72 -3.14
C VAL A 250 13.48 -6.46 -3.94
N PRO A 251 14.33 -5.50 -3.55
CA PRO A 251 15.65 -5.35 -4.16
C PRO A 251 16.53 -6.59 -3.89
N LYS A 252 17.54 -6.83 -4.73
CA LYS A 252 18.55 -7.87 -4.48
C LYS A 252 19.38 -7.58 -3.23
N ASP A 253 19.66 -6.30 -2.96
CA ASP A 253 20.30 -5.83 -1.73
C ASP A 253 19.40 -4.79 -1.03
N PRO A 254 18.96 -5.02 0.22
CA PRO A 254 18.18 -4.05 0.99
C PRO A 254 18.86 -2.68 1.17
N ILE A 255 20.19 -2.61 1.10
CA ILE A 255 20.96 -1.36 1.23
C ILE A 255 20.68 -0.42 0.05
N ASP A 256 20.42 -0.96 -1.14
CA ASP A 256 20.10 -0.15 -2.32
C ASP A 256 18.77 0.59 -2.12
N LEU A 257 17.78 -0.09 -1.53
CA LEU A 257 16.51 0.54 -1.16
C LEU A 257 16.71 1.58 -0.06
N LEU A 258 17.55 1.32 0.94
CA LEU A 258 17.85 2.31 1.97
C LEU A 258 18.45 3.60 1.39
N ARG A 259 19.36 3.48 0.43
CA ARG A 259 20.00 4.64 -0.23
C ARG A 259 19.01 5.42 -1.08
N ARG A 260 18.11 4.73 -1.79
CA ARG A 260 17.13 5.33 -2.70
C ARG A 260 15.93 5.93 -1.96
N ASP A 261 15.37 5.17 -1.02
CA ASP A 261 14.15 5.49 -0.31
C ASP A 261 14.13 4.90 1.13
N PRO A 262 14.57 5.68 2.13
CA PRO A 262 14.51 5.28 3.53
C PRO A 262 13.10 4.96 4.05
N VAL A 263 12.04 5.55 3.45
CA VAL A 263 10.66 5.28 3.85
C VAL A 263 10.25 3.88 3.40
N ALA A 264 10.55 3.51 2.16
CA ALA A 264 10.32 2.16 1.66
C ALA A 264 11.18 1.11 2.39
N PHE A 265 12.43 1.44 2.74
CA PHE A 265 13.28 0.56 3.55
C PHE A 265 12.67 0.28 4.94
N GLU A 266 12.17 1.32 5.62
CA GLU A 266 11.48 1.14 6.90
C GLU A 266 10.22 0.29 6.75
N TYR A 267 9.46 0.50 5.67
CA TYR A 267 8.29 -0.30 5.35
C TYR A 267 8.65 -1.78 5.15
N LEU A 268 9.73 -2.05 4.41
CA LEU A 268 10.25 -3.40 4.16
C LEU A 268 10.66 -4.08 5.47
N TYR A 269 11.31 -3.36 6.37
CA TYR A 269 11.69 -3.87 7.69
C TYR A 269 10.46 -4.29 8.50
N VAL A 270 9.47 -3.40 8.64
CA VAL A 270 8.23 -3.69 9.38
C VAL A 270 7.48 -4.88 8.76
N GLN A 271 7.33 -4.88 7.43
CA GLN A 271 6.72 -6.00 6.70
C GLN A 271 7.45 -7.32 6.96
N SER A 272 8.78 -7.30 6.91
CA SER A 272 9.61 -8.49 7.11
C SER A 272 9.48 -9.03 8.53
N CYS A 273 9.36 -8.17 9.54
CA CYS A 273 9.07 -8.59 10.92
C CYS A 273 7.72 -9.30 11.02
N ASN A 274 6.68 -8.75 10.37
CA ASN A 274 5.37 -9.39 10.33
C ASN A 274 5.43 -10.75 9.62
N ASP A 275 6.16 -10.84 8.51
CA ASP A 275 6.29 -12.06 7.70
C ASP A 275 7.02 -13.18 8.45
N VAL A 276 8.01 -12.83 9.28
CA VAL A 276 8.70 -13.78 10.17
C VAL A 276 7.75 -14.34 11.22
N VAL A 277 7.06 -13.47 11.95
CA VAL A 277 6.17 -13.88 13.06
C VAL A 277 4.93 -14.62 12.54
N GLN A 278 4.43 -14.24 11.37
CA GLN A 278 3.31 -14.91 10.68
C GLN A 278 3.73 -16.12 9.84
N GLU A 279 4.99 -16.57 9.95
CA GLU A 279 5.47 -17.81 9.32
C GLU A 279 5.35 -17.84 7.79
N ARG A 280 5.41 -16.69 7.12
CA ARG A 280 5.23 -16.59 5.66
C ARG A 280 6.37 -17.21 4.85
N PHE A 281 7.52 -17.44 5.46
CA PHE A 281 8.65 -18.15 4.86
C PHE A 281 8.54 -19.68 5.03
N GLY A 282 7.50 -20.16 5.70
CA GLY A 282 7.28 -21.59 5.95
C GLY A 282 8.48 -22.27 6.63
N PRO A 283 8.75 -23.55 6.32
CA PRO A 283 9.82 -24.32 6.97
C PRO A 283 11.24 -23.91 6.56
N GLU A 284 11.38 -23.01 5.56
CA GLU A 284 12.70 -22.49 5.18
C GLU A 284 13.31 -21.65 6.31
N LEU A 285 12.48 -20.95 7.07
CA LEU A 285 12.93 -20.17 8.22
C LEU A 285 13.12 -21.06 9.45
N LYS A 286 14.34 -21.55 9.61
CA LYS A 286 14.75 -22.36 10.77
C LYS A 286 14.69 -21.56 12.09
N TYR A 287 14.50 -22.27 13.19
CA TYR A 287 14.33 -21.65 14.53
C TYR A 287 15.56 -20.86 15.00
N ASP A 288 16.77 -21.28 14.62
CA ASP A 288 18.00 -20.55 14.95
C ASP A 288 18.04 -19.16 14.29
N ILE A 289 17.61 -19.08 13.02
CA ILE A 289 17.46 -17.82 12.29
C ILE A 289 16.32 -16.99 12.90
N ALA A 290 15.17 -17.59 13.19
CA ALA A 290 14.03 -16.90 13.83
C ALA A 290 14.42 -16.27 15.18
N LEU A 291 15.14 -17.01 16.03
CA LEU A 291 15.63 -16.50 17.33
C LEU A 291 16.66 -15.36 17.15
N ARG A 292 17.52 -15.45 16.13
CA ARG A 292 18.49 -14.39 15.80
C ARG A 292 17.80 -13.11 15.32
N LEU A 293 16.80 -13.25 14.47
CA LEU A 293 15.97 -12.14 14.00
C LEU A 293 15.20 -11.50 15.17
N ALA A 294 14.58 -12.31 16.04
CA ALA A 294 13.89 -11.84 17.23
C ALA A 294 14.84 -11.04 18.16
N ALA A 295 16.06 -11.55 18.40
CA ALA A 295 17.06 -10.85 19.20
C ALA A 295 17.45 -9.48 18.60
N LEU A 296 17.58 -9.38 17.26
CA LEU A 296 17.80 -8.10 16.57
C LEU A 296 16.60 -7.17 16.67
N GLN A 297 15.38 -7.68 16.51
CA GLN A 297 14.15 -6.87 16.60
C GLN A 297 13.93 -6.33 18.03
N MET A 298 14.19 -7.14 19.05
CA MET A 298 14.18 -6.71 20.45
C MET A 298 15.24 -5.63 20.72
N TYR A 299 16.44 -5.76 20.12
CA TYR A 299 17.47 -4.73 20.16
C TYR A 299 16.96 -3.42 19.56
N ILE A 300 16.45 -3.46 18.33
CA ILE A 300 15.92 -2.31 17.60
C ILE A 300 14.81 -1.62 18.40
N ALA A 301 13.85 -2.37 18.93
CA ALA A 301 12.78 -1.84 19.77
C ALA A 301 13.33 -1.13 21.02
N THR A 302 14.31 -1.73 21.70
CA THR A 302 14.90 -1.16 22.92
C THR A 302 15.66 0.13 22.65
N VAL A 303 16.54 0.15 21.64
CA VAL A 303 17.37 1.34 21.36
C VAL A 303 16.54 2.50 20.84
N THR A 304 15.44 2.22 20.13
CA THR A 304 14.56 3.25 19.57
C THR A 304 13.65 3.86 20.64
N THR A 305 13.24 3.08 21.65
CA THR A 305 12.32 3.55 22.70
C THR A 305 13.02 4.12 23.93
N LYS A 306 14.10 3.47 24.38
CA LYS A 306 14.76 3.79 25.67
C LYS A 306 16.15 4.42 25.52
N GLN A 307 16.68 4.51 24.29
CA GLN A 307 18.05 4.98 24.03
C GLN A 307 19.14 4.25 24.87
N THR A 308 18.84 3.03 25.33
CA THR A 308 19.77 2.17 26.08
C THR A 308 20.18 0.98 25.22
N GLN A 309 21.44 0.56 25.38
CA GLN A 309 21.98 -0.61 24.69
C GLN A 309 21.91 -1.89 25.52
N LYS A 310 21.54 -1.78 26.79
CA LYS A 310 21.33 -2.93 27.66
C LYS A 310 19.90 -3.42 27.49
N ILE A 311 19.75 -4.57 26.82
CA ILE A 311 18.46 -5.23 26.66
C ILE A 311 18.19 -6.08 27.90
N SER A 312 16.99 -5.94 28.44
CA SER A 312 16.46 -6.79 29.52
C SER A 312 15.28 -7.58 28.97
N LEU A 313 15.39 -8.91 28.93
CA LEU A 313 14.28 -9.76 28.48
C LEU A 313 13.04 -9.61 29.37
N LYS A 314 13.22 -9.40 30.68
CA LYS A 314 12.11 -9.11 31.61
C LYS A 314 11.33 -7.85 31.20
N TYR A 315 12.04 -6.84 30.68
CA TYR A 315 11.40 -5.62 30.20
C TYR A 315 10.66 -5.86 28.89
N ILE A 316 11.28 -6.54 27.93
CA ILE A 316 10.66 -6.88 26.64
C ILE A 316 9.36 -7.66 26.86
N GLU A 317 9.40 -8.67 27.72
CA GLU A 317 8.25 -9.50 28.05
C GLU A 317 7.11 -8.68 28.69
N LYS A 318 7.44 -7.74 29.59
CA LYS A 318 6.45 -6.87 30.23
C LYS A 318 5.83 -5.85 29.27
N GLU A 319 6.63 -5.26 28.38
CA GLU A 319 6.20 -4.16 27.51
C GLU A 319 5.51 -4.64 26.24
N TRP A 320 6.05 -5.69 25.63
CA TRP A 320 5.66 -6.15 24.29
C TRP A 320 5.15 -7.58 24.27
N GLY A 321 5.59 -8.45 25.19
CA GLY A 321 5.40 -9.90 25.09
C GLY A 321 6.38 -10.53 24.10
N LEU A 322 6.86 -11.75 24.39
CA LEU A 322 7.84 -12.45 23.53
C LEU A 322 7.21 -12.92 22.22
N GLU A 323 5.91 -13.21 22.25
CA GLU A 323 5.08 -13.64 21.13
C GLU A 323 4.98 -12.60 20.01
N THR A 324 5.28 -11.33 20.28
CA THR A 324 5.34 -10.29 19.25
C THR A 324 6.58 -10.36 18.36
N PHE A 325 7.60 -11.11 18.78
CA PHE A 325 8.87 -11.24 18.06
C PHE A 325 9.14 -12.67 17.56
N LEU A 326 8.35 -13.65 18.01
CA LEU A 326 8.61 -15.06 17.78
C LEU A 326 7.46 -15.74 17.02
N PRO A 327 7.78 -16.59 16.03
CA PRO A 327 6.79 -17.44 15.38
C PRO A 327 6.09 -18.38 16.39
N SER A 328 4.83 -18.71 16.10
CA SER A 328 4.04 -19.61 16.95
C SER A 328 4.65 -21.01 17.05
N ALA A 329 5.24 -21.52 15.97
CA ALA A 329 5.95 -22.79 15.93
C ALA A 329 7.12 -22.84 16.94
N VAL A 330 7.86 -21.74 17.12
CA VAL A 330 8.95 -21.66 18.11
C VAL A 330 8.39 -21.71 19.53
N LEU A 331 7.33 -20.95 19.79
CA LEU A 331 6.70 -20.88 21.12
C LEU A 331 6.08 -22.23 21.54
N GLN A 332 5.52 -22.97 20.58
CA GLN A 332 4.89 -24.27 20.83
C GLN A 332 5.91 -25.41 20.96
N SER A 333 7.00 -25.37 20.19
CA SER A 333 7.98 -26.48 20.15
C SER A 333 9.12 -26.36 21.16
N MET A 334 9.53 -25.14 21.53
CA MET A 334 10.65 -24.92 22.43
C MET A 334 10.18 -24.51 23.83
N LYS A 335 10.77 -25.11 24.88
CA LYS A 335 10.54 -24.68 26.27
C LYS A 335 10.94 -23.22 26.45
N GLU A 336 10.09 -22.43 27.09
CA GLU A 336 10.29 -21.00 27.32
C GLU A 336 11.65 -20.65 27.96
N LYS A 337 12.10 -21.47 28.94
CA LYS A 337 13.43 -21.33 29.56
C LYS A 337 14.57 -21.41 28.54
N ASN A 338 14.45 -22.29 27.55
CA ASN A 338 15.45 -22.48 26.50
C ASN A 338 15.41 -21.32 25.50
N ILE A 339 14.21 -20.84 25.14
CA ILE A 339 14.02 -19.64 24.32
C ILE A 339 14.70 -18.44 24.98
N LYS A 340 14.39 -18.16 26.26
CA LYS A 340 14.98 -17.06 27.03
C LYS A 340 16.50 -17.16 27.15
N LYS A 341 17.04 -18.38 27.35
CA LYS A 341 18.49 -18.63 27.37
C LYS A 341 19.14 -18.32 26.01
N ALA A 342 18.55 -18.81 24.92
CA ALA A 342 19.04 -18.58 23.56
C ALA A 342 19.01 -17.09 23.20
N LEU A 343 17.88 -16.41 23.44
CA LEU A 343 17.73 -14.97 23.20
C LEU A 343 18.75 -14.16 24.00
N SER A 344 18.97 -14.49 25.29
CA SER A 344 19.95 -13.80 26.12
C SER A 344 21.37 -13.88 25.55
N HIS A 345 21.74 -15.03 24.98
CA HIS A 345 23.03 -15.22 24.33
C HIS A 345 23.12 -14.44 23.00
N LEU A 346 22.10 -14.56 22.14
CA LEU A 346 22.05 -13.91 20.83
C LEU A 346 22.05 -12.38 20.95
N VAL A 347 21.29 -11.84 21.90
CA VAL A 347 21.25 -10.41 22.22
C VAL A 347 22.64 -9.86 22.55
N LYS A 348 23.44 -10.60 23.32
CA LYS A 348 24.83 -10.22 23.63
C LYS A 348 25.71 -10.31 22.38
N ALA A 349 25.53 -11.37 21.59
CA ALA A 349 26.28 -11.60 20.36
C ALA A 349 26.03 -10.55 19.26
N ASN A 350 24.89 -9.82 19.30
CA ASN A 350 24.61 -8.76 18.34
C ASN A 350 25.67 -7.64 18.31
N GLN A 351 26.39 -7.41 19.42
CA GLN A 351 27.48 -6.42 19.44
C GLN A 351 28.66 -6.84 18.54
N ASN A 352 28.80 -8.13 18.22
CA ASN A 352 29.84 -8.64 17.33
C ASN A 352 29.52 -8.37 15.84
N LEU A 353 28.34 -7.84 15.52
CA LEU A 353 27.97 -7.44 14.16
C LEU A 353 28.65 -6.16 13.71
N VAL A 354 29.27 -5.42 14.63
CA VAL A 354 30.06 -4.24 14.35
C VAL A 354 31.49 -4.42 14.87
N PRO A 355 32.48 -3.71 14.29
CA PRO A 355 33.85 -3.77 14.79
C PRO A 355 33.95 -3.41 16.28
N PRO A 356 34.90 -4.00 17.03
CA PRO A 356 35.13 -3.69 18.43
C PRO A 356 35.23 -2.17 18.68
N GLY A 357 34.58 -1.69 19.73
CA GLY A 357 34.54 -0.27 20.08
C GLY A 357 33.46 0.55 19.36
N LYS A 358 32.83 0.02 18.30
CA LYS A 358 31.64 0.63 17.70
C LYS A 358 30.37 0.10 18.32
N LYS A 359 29.35 0.95 18.35
CA LYS A 359 28.01 0.64 18.83
C LYS A 359 27.11 0.34 17.64
N LEU A 360 26.41 -0.80 17.67
CA LEU A 360 25.41 -1.13 16.67
C LEU A 360 24.29 -0.06 16.69
N SER A 361 23.97 0.58 15.57
CA SER A 361 22.84 1.50 15.50
C SER A 361 21.54 0.74 15.19
N ALA A 362 20.39 1.35 15.50
CA ALA A 362 19.08 0.79 15.11
C ALA A 362 19.00 0.55 13.59
N LEU A 363 19.52 1.49 12.80
CA LEU A 363 19.54 1.39 11.34
C LEU A 363 20.42 0.24 10.85
N GLN A 364 21.62 0.08 11.42
CA GLN A 364 22.51 -1.04 11.08
C GLN A 364 21.88 -2.38 11.47
N ALA A 365 21.23 -2.45 12.63
CA ALA A 365 20.51 -3.65 13.06
C ALA A 365 19.38 -4.02 12.10
N LYS A 366 18.62 -3.04 11.57
CA LYS A 366 17.60 -3.26 10.53
C LYS A 366 18.21 -3.77 9.23
N VAL A 367 19.35 -3.23 8.82
CA VAL A 367 20.10 -3.72 7.63
C VAL A 367 20.52 -5.18 7.84
N HIS A 368 21.09 -5.53 8.99
CA HIS A 368 21.44 -6.92 9.30
C HIS A 368 20.22 -7.84 9.32
N TYR A 369 19.10 -7.39 9.90
CA TYR A 369 17.84 -8.14 9.93
C TYR A 369 17.39 -8.51 8.51
N LEU A 370 17.31 -7.52 7.63
CA LEU A 370 16.90 -7.72 6.23
C LEU A 370 17.93 -8.53 5.44
N LYS A 371 19.23 -8.39 5.73
CA LYS A 371 20.29 -9.18 5.10
C LYS A 371 20.14 -10.67 5.42
N PHE A 372 19.89 -11.04 6.67
CA PHE A 372 19.63 -12.43 7.05
C PHE A 372 18.43 -13.03 6.30
N LEU A 373 17.38 -12.23 6.07
CA LEU A 373 16.24 -12.67 5.29
C LEU A 373 16.55 -12.75 3.79
N SER A 374 17.39 -11.87 3.26
CA SER A 374 17.73 -11.83 1.83
C SER A 374 18.48 -13.05 1.30
N ASP A 375 18.95 -13.92 2.21
CA ASP A 375 19.57 -15.21 1.91
C ASP A 375 18.53 -16.35 1.78
N LEU A 376 17.27 -16.13 2.18
CA LEU A 376 16.17 -17.09 2.02
C LEU A 376 15.64 -17.05 0.59
N ARG A 377 15.28 -18.21 0.03
CA ARG A 377 14.74 -18.30 -1.34
C ARG A 377 13.38 -17.62 -1.48
N LEU A 378 12.55 -17.72 -0.44
CA LEU A 378 11.22 -17.12 -0.41
C LEU A 378 11.24 -15.61 -0.08
N TYR A 379 12.41 -15.00 0.17
CA TYR A 379 12.48 -13.56 0.39
C TYR A 379 12.27 -12.77 -0.90
N GLY A 380 11.07 -12.19 -1.02
CA GLY A 380 10.55 -11.64 -2.28
C GLY A 380 10.28 -12.69 -3.35
N GLY A 381 10.43 -13.97 -3.01
CA GLY A 381 10.16 -15.09 -3.90
C GLY A 381 8.79 -15.71 -3.61
N ARG A 382 8.21 -16.34 -4.63
CA ARG A 382 7.00 -17.16 -4.48
C ARG A 382 7.19 -18.50 -5.19
N VAL A 383 6.57 -19.52 -4.63
CA VAL A 383 6.51 -20.85 -5.22
C VAL A 383 5.13 -21.07 -5.81
N PHE A 384 5.08 -21.64 -7.01
CA PHE A 384 3.85 -21.94 -7.71
C PHE A 384 3.81 -23.40 -8.12
N LYS A 385 2.63 -24.01 -8.05
CA LYS A 385 2.36 -25.31 -8.68
C LYS A 385 1.78 -25.03 -10.07
N ALA A 386 2.31 -25.72 -11.08
CA ALA A 386 1.88 -25.57 -12.45
C ALA A 386 2.01 -26.89 -13.20
N THR A 387 1.31 -27.01 -14.32
CA THR A 387 1.52 -28.08 -15.30
C THR A 387 2.26 -27.50 -16.50
N LEU A 388 3.50 -27.93 -16.72
CA LEU A 388 4.27 -27.59 -17.91
C LEU A 388 3.75 -28.40 -19.10
N VAL A 389 3.50 -27.73 -20.22
CA VAL A 389 3.08 -28.35 -21.47
C VAL A 389 4.22 -28.26 -22.48
N GLN A 390 4.79 -29.42 -22.85
CA GLN A 390 5.89 -29.50 -23.82
C GLN A 390 5.61 -30.61 -24.83
N ALA A 391 5.48 -30.24 -26.11
CA ALA A 391 5.18 -31.18 -27.21
C ALA A 391 4.02 -32.14 -26.86
N GLU A 392 2.89 -31.56 -26.42
CA GLU A 392 1.66 -32.24 -25.99
C GLU A 392 1.76 -33.09 -24.71
N LYS A 393 2.95 -33.26 -24.13
CA LYS A 393 3.12 -33.88 -22.81
C LYS A 393 2.88 -32.87 -21.70
N ARG A 394 2.15 -33.31 -20.67
CA ARG A 394 1.87 -32.55 -19.45
C ARG A 394 2.74 -33.08 -18.31
N SER A 395 3.40 -32.20 -17.58
CA SER A 395 4.21 -32.57 -16.40
C SER A 395 4.00 -31.58 -15.28
N GLU A 396 3.74 -32.08 -14.08
CA GLU A 396 3.64 -31.23 -12.90
C GLU A 396 5.01 -30.67 -12.52
N VAL A 397 5.08 -29.36 -12.34
CA VAL A 397 6.29 -28.64 -11.98
C VAL A 397 6.04 -27.72 -10.80
N THR A 398 7.10 -27.48 -10.03
CA THR A 398 7.09 -26.49 -8.96
C THR A 398 7.99 -25.33 -9.36
N LEU A 399 7.41 -24.17 -9.63
CA LEU A 399 8.15 -22.98 -10.04
C LEU A 399 8.56 -22.17 -8.80
N LEU A 400 9.75 -21.58 -8.83
CA LEU A 400 10.23 -20.57 -7.91
C LEU A 400 10.51 -19.30 -8.72
N VAL A 401 9.81 -18.22 -8.40
CA VAL A 401 10.04 -16.91 -9.01
C VAL A 401 10.53 -15.95 -7.94
N GLY A 402 11.65 -15.29 -8.19
CA GLY A 402 12.24 -14.36 -7.22
C GLY A 402 13.45 -13.60 -7.77
N PRO A 403 13.94 -12.59 -7.04
CA PRO A 403 14.92 -11.63 -7.55
C PRO A 403 16.28 -12.27 -7.87
N ARG A 404 16.63 -13.37 -7.20
CA ARG A 404 17.87 -14.13 -7.42
C ARG A 404 17.70 -15.32 -8.36
N TYR A 405 16.47 -15.72 -8.66
CA TYR A 405 16.16 -16.99 -9.33
C TYR A 405 15.49 -16.82 -10.69
N GLY A 406 15.15 -15.60 -11.09
CA GLY A 406 14.34 -15.37 -12.29
C GLY A 406 13.05 -16.17 -12.17
N ILE A 407 12.71 -16.90 -13.23
CA ILE A 407 11.72 -17.98 -13.24
C ILE A 407 12.50 -19.30 -13.27
N SER A 408 12.44 -20.06 -12.17
CA SER A 408 13.16 -21.33 -12.01
C SER A 408 12.23 -22.49 -11.71
N HIS A 409 12.60 -23.70 -12.13
CA HIS A 409 11.97 -24.96 -11.75
C HIS A 409 12.70 -25.56 -10.53
N VAL A 410 11.96 -25.90 -9.48
CA VAL A 410 12.49 -26.59 -8.30
C VAL A 410 12.54 -28.10 -8.58
N ILE A 411 13.76 -28.61 -8.77
CA ILE A 411 13.99 -30.04 -9.05
C ILE A 411 13.97 -30.85 -7.75
N ASN A 412 14.62 -30.34 -6.70
CA ASN A 412 14.71 -31.04 -5.43
C ASN A 412 14.74 -30.05 -4.26
N THR A 413 13.73 -30.16 -3.39
CA THR A 413 13.57 -29.29 -2.22
C THR A 413 14.56 -29.58 -1.11
N LYS A 414 15.08 -30.81 -1.00
CA LYS A 414 16.03 -31.22 0.05
C LYS A 414 17.44 -30.70 -0.23
N THR A 415 17.86 -30.75 -1.49
CA THR A 415 19.19 -30.26 -1.91
C THR A 415 19.17 -28.81 -2.41
N ASN A 416 18.00 -28.17 -2.40
CA ASN A 416 17.78 -26.84 -2.96
C ASN A 416 18.19 -26.71 -4.43
N LEU A 417 18.12 -27.81 -5.19
CA LEU A 417 18.46 -27.81 -6.61
C LEU A 417 17.33 -27.16 -7.41
N VAL A 418 17.67 -26.07 -8.09
CA VAL A 418 16.78 -25.31 -8.97
C VAL A 418 17.42 -25.18 -10.36
N ALA A 419 16.59 -25.24 -11.40
CA ALA A 419 17.01 -25.00 -12.78
C ALA A 419 16.35 -23.74 -13.31
N LEU A 420 17.14 -22.82 -13.86
CA LEU A 420 16.65 -21.59 -14.46
C LEU A 420 15.87 -21.92 -15.75
N LEU A 421 14.62 -21.48 -15.82
CA LEU A 421 13.81 -21.55 -17.05
C LEU A 421 13.95 -20.27 -17.86
N ALA A 422 13.88 -19.11 -17.18
CA ALA A 422 14.07 -17.81 -17.80
C ALA A 422 14.58 -16.79 -16.78
N ASP A 423 15.63 -16.05 -17.14
CA ASP A 423 15.96 -14.81 -16.45
C ASP A 423 14.94 -13.73 -16.85
N PHE A 424 14.63 -12.79 -15.96
CA PHE A 424 13.69 -11.71 -16.28
C PHE A 424 14.12 -10.92 -17.52
N SER A 425 15.42 -10.71 -17.74
CA SER A 425 15.95 -10.02 -18.92
C SER A 425 15.63 -10.73 -20.24
N HIS A 426 15.40 -12.03 -20.20
CA HIS A 426 15.06 -12.83 -21.38
C HIS A 426 13.55 -12.94 -21.64
N VAL A 427 12.70 -12.55 -20.68
CA VAL A 427 11.23 -12.57 -20.85
C VAL A 427 10.80 -11.37 -21.68
N ASN A 428 10.14 -11.61 -22.81
CA ASN A 428 9.71 -10.56 -23.72
C ASN A 428 8.22 -10.19 -23.56
N ARG A 429 7.38 -11.15 -23.18
CA ARG A 429 5.92 -11.05 -23.08
C ARG A 429 5.33 -12.22 -22.28
N ILE A 430 4.23 -11.95 -21.59
CA ILE A 430 3.41 -12.92 -20.86
C ILE A 430 1.99 -12.79 -21.40
N GLU A 431 1.42 -13.89 -21.87
CA GLU A 431 0.02 -13.97 -22.29
C GLU A 431 -0.74 -14.97 -21.42
N MET A 432 -2.02 -14.72 -21.19
CA MET A 432 -2.88 -15.59 -20.39
C MET A 432 -4.18 -15.85 -21.14
N PHE A 433 -4.58 -17.11 -21.17
CA PHE A 433 -5.81 -17.57 -21.82
C PHE A 433 -6.60 -18.40 -20.82
N THR A 434 -7.89 -18.09 -20.68
CA THR A 434 -8.80 -18.90 -19.85
C THR A 434 -9.16 -20.17 -20.63
N GLU A 435 -8.92 -21.34 -20.04
CA GLU A 435 -9.26 -22.64 -20.63
C GLU A 435 -10.59 -23.16 -20.03
N GLU A 436 -10.63 -23.26 -18.70
CA GLU A 436 -11.79 -23.68 -17.90
C GLU A 436 -12.06 -22.64 -16.79
N GLU A 437 -13.17 -22.78 -16.04
CA GLU A 437 -13.61 -21.76 -15.06
C GLU A 437 -12.53 -21.30 -14.06
N SER A 438 -11.58 -22.17 -13.70
CA SER A 438 -10.49 -21.86 -12.77
C SER A 438 -9.08 -22.11 -13.31
N LEU A 439 -8.95 -22.63 -14.53
CA LEU A 439 -7.67 -23.01 -15.12
C LEU A 439 -7.26 -22.01 -16.22
N VAL A 440 -6.05 -21.48 -16.09
CA VAL A 440 -5.47 -20.48 -16.98
C VAL A 440 -4.21 -21.03 -17.63
N ARG A 441 -4.15 -20.94 -18.96
CA ARG A 441 -2.94 -21.16 -19.75
C ARG A 441 -2.11 -19.89 -19.76
N VAL A 442 -0.89 -19.95 -19.23
CA VAL A 442 0.10 -18.87 -19.25
C VAL A 442 1.17 -19.22 -20.29
N GLU A 443 1.41 -18.31 -21.23
CA GLU A 443 2.46 -18.43 -22.23
C GLU A 443 3.55 -17.39 -21.94
N LEU A 444 4.74 -17.87 -21.58
CA LEU A 444 5.92 -17.04 -21.35
C LEU A 444 6.77 -17.04 -22.62
N HIS A 445 6.81 -15.90 -23.30
CA HIS A 445 7.67 -15.73 -24.46
C HIS A 445 9.06 -15.32 -23.99
N VAL A 446 10.04 -16.16 -24.27
CA VAL A 446 11.44 -16.00 -23.85
C VAL A 446 12.32 -15.90 -25.09
N LEU A 447 13.38 -15.09 -25.03
CA LEU A 447 14.35 -14.92 -26.11
C LEU A 447 14.96 -16.26 -26.56
N ASP A 448 15.07 -16.44 -27.87
CA ASP A 448 15.74 -17.56 -28.56
C ASP A 448 15.21 -18.97 -28.25
N VAL A 449 14.02 -19.08 -27.64
CA VAL A 449 13.37 -20.37 -27.34
C VAL A 449 11.88 -20.33 -27.68
N LYS A 450 11.26 -21.51 -27.81
CA LYS A 450 9.80 -21.61 -27.93
C LYS A 450 9.14 -21.10 -26.64
N PRO A 451 7.93 -20.51 -26.72
CA PRO A 451 7.21 -20.07 -25.53
C PRO A 451 7.03 -21.21 -24.53
N ILE A 452 7.21 -20.91 -23.24
CA ILE A 452 6.99 -21.85 -22.15
C ILE A 452 5.50 -21.79 -21.80
N THR A 453 4.78 -22.88 -22.03
CA THR A 453 3.34 -22.97 -21.76
C THR A 453 3.08 -23.66 -20.42
N LEU A 454 2.35 -22.99 -19.55
CA LEU A 454 1.99 -23.44 -18.20
C LEU A 454 0.47 -23.46 -18.04
N LEU A 455 -0.09 -24.50 -17.44
CA LEU A 455 -1.48 -24.49 -16.94
C LEU A 455 -1.46 -24.31 -15.43
N MET A 456 -2.23 -23.34 -14.94
CA MET A 456 -2.21 -22.91 -13.54
C MET A 456 -3.60 -22.52 -13.05
N GLU A 457 -3.84 -22.61 -11.75
CA GLU A 457 -5.02 -22.03 -11.12
C GLU A 457 -5.02 -20.51 -11.34
N SER A 458 -6.20 -19.92 -11.58
CA SER A 458 -6.33 -18.51 -12.01
C SER A 458 -5.61 -17.52 -11.10
N SER A 459 -5.65 -17.70 -9.78
CA SER A 459 -4.99 -16.79 -8.85
C SER A 459 -3.47 -16.95 -8.84
N ASP A 460 -2.96 -18.18 -9.03
CA ASP A 460 -1.53 -18.45 -9.17
C ASP A 460 -0.99 -17.94 -10.51
N ALA A 461 -1.76 -18.05 -11.60
CA ALA A 461 -1.43 -17.48 -12.90
C ALA A 461 -1.26 -15.95 -12.82
N MET A 462 -2.23 -15.26 -12.20
CA MET A 462 -2.17 -13.81 -11.99
C MET A 462 -0.98 -13.42 -11.10
N ASN A 463 -0.74 -14.17 -10.02
CA ASN A 463 0.41 -13.95 -9.16
C ASN A 463 1.74 -14.11 -9.91
N LEU A 464 1.87 -15.16 -10.73
CA LEU A 464 3.06 -15.40 -11.56
C LEU A 464 3.29 -14.24 -12.53
N ALA A 465 2.25 -13.82 -13.25
CA ALA A 465 2.32 -12.73 -14.22
C ALA A 465 2.70 -11.40 -13.55
N CYS A 466 2.01 -11.02 -12.47
CA CYS A 466 2.30 -9.81 -11.70
C CYS A 466 3.71 -9.82 -11.10
N LEU A 467 4.15 -10.96 -10.54
CA LEU A 467 5.47 -11.06 -9.92
C LEU A 467 6.59 -10.95 -10.96
N THR A 468 6.43 -11.61 -12.09
CA THR A 468 7.37 -11.56 -13.21
C THR A 468 7.43 -10.16 -13.82
N ALA A 469 6.28 -9.54 -14.11
CA ALA A 469 6.20 -8.19 -14.66
C ALA A 469 6.75 -7.14 -13.70
N GLY A 470 6.49 -7.27 -12.40
CA GLY A 470 7.04 -6.37 -11.40
C GLY A 470 8.56 -6.48 -11.24
N TYR A 471 9.12 -7.69 -11.25
CA TYR A 471 10.57 -7.87 -11.27
C TYR A 471 11.22 -7.42 -12.57
N TYR A 472 10.57 -7.64 -13.72
CA TYR A 472 11.02 -7.09 -15.00
C TYR A 472 11.11 -5.57 -14.94
N ARG A 473 10.05 -4.92 -14.46
CA ARG A 473 10.00 -3.45 -14.30
C ARG A 473 11.08 -2.93 -13.35
N LEU A 474 11.38 -3.69 -12.29
CA LEU A 474 12.35 -3.30 -11.27
C LEU A 474 13.80 -3.53 -11.70
N LEU A 475 14.08 -4.62 -12.44
CA LEU A 475 15.44 -5.13 -12.66
C LEU A 475 15.91 -5.04 -14.13
N VAL A 476 14.99 -4.85 -15.08
CA VAL A 476 15.29 -4.89 -16.53
C VAL A 476 14.95 -3.56 -17.19
N ASP A 477 13.66 -3.22 -17.28
CA ASP A 477 13.20 -1.99 -17.94
C ASP A 477 11.91 -1.48 -17.29
N SER A 478 11.99 -0.28 -16.70
CA SER A 478 10.86 0.32 -16.00
C SER A 478 9.73 0.83 -16.91
N ARG A 479 9.99 0.98 -18.22
CA ARG A 479 9.05 1.58 -19.19
C ARG A 479 8.29 0.52 -19.99
N ARG A 480 8.91 -0.63 -20.22
CA ARG A 480 8.30 -1.71 -21.00
C ARG A 480 7.40 -2.57 -20.14
N SER A 481 6.15 -2.73 -20.57
CA SER A 481 5.23 -3.73 -20.02
C SER A 481 5.42 -5.06 -20.74
N ILE A 482 5.61 -6.13 -19.98
CA ILE A 482 5.62 -7.50 -20.50
C ILE A 482 4.28 -8.23 -20.28
N PHE A 483 3.37 -7.64 -19.51
CA PHE A 483 2.06 -8.22 -19.21
C PHE A 483 1.01 -7.11 -19.17
N ASN A 484 -0.01 -7.25 -20.00
CA ASN A 484 -1.19 -6.38 -19.95
C ASN A 484 -2.42 -7.26 -19.78
N MET A 485 -3.31 -6.87 -18.87
CA MET A 485 -4.56 -7.57 -18.70
C MET A 485 -5.43 -7.25 -19.93
N ALA A 486 -5.86 -8.27 -20.68
CA ALA A 486 -6.75 -8.04 -21.81
C ALA A 486 -8.04 -7.38 -21.28
N ASN A 487 -8.34 -6.17 -21.76
CA ASN A 487 -9.63 -5.56 -21.52
C ASN A 487 -10.68 -6.47 -22.19
N LYS A 488 -11.68 -6.94 -21.44
CA LYS A 488 -12.86 -7.66 -21.97
C LYS A 488 -13.77 -6.76 -22.85
N LYS A 489 -13.19 -5.85 -23.62
CA LYS A 489 -13.85 -5.05 -24.64
C LYS A 489 -13.13 -5.30 -25.97
N ASN A 490 -13.56 -6.39 -26.63
CA ASN A 490 -13.64 -6.58 -28.09
C ASN A 490 -13.64 -8.08 -28.42
N THR A 491 -14.75 -8.75 -28.10
CA THR A 491 -15.20 -9.92 -28.86
C THR A 491 -16.49 -9.50 -29.51
N GLY A 492 -16.39 -8.97 -30.73
CA GLY A 492 -17.54 -8.39 -31.42
C GLY A 492 -17.18 -7.78 -32.77
N THR A 493 -16.56 -8.58 -33.64
CA THR A 493 -16.73 -8.51 -35.11
C THR A 493 -15.94 -9.67 -35.71
N GLN A 494 -16.58 -10.82 -35.79
CA GLN A 494 -16.18 -11.85 -36.74
C GLN A 494 -16.82 -11.41 -38.06
N GLU A 495 -16.01 -10.87 -38.97
CA GLU A 495 -16.45 -10.60 -40.34
C GLU A 495 -16.84 -11.94 -40.97
N THR A 496 -18.14 -12.11 -41.17
CA THR A 496 -18.70 -13.11 -42.08
C THR A 496 -18.28 -12.72 -43.49
N VAL A 497 -17.27 -13.41 -44.02
CA VAL A 497 -17.00 -13.43 -45.45
C VAL A 497 -18.08 -14.30 -46.09
N ASP A 498 -19.14 -13.65 -46.54
CA ASP A 498 -20.08 -14.28 -47.48
C ASP A 498 -19.33 -14.57 -48.78
N THR A 499 -19.36 -15.85 -49.15
CA THR A 499 -18.87 -16.33 -50.45
C THR A 499 -20.04 -16.25 -51.40
N GLN A 500 -19.92 -15.46 -52.47
CA GLN A 500 -20.64 -15.67 -53.73
C GLN A 500 -19.66 -16.18 -54.78
#